data_AF-A0AAE0SNC0-F1
#
_entry.id   AF-A0AAE0SNC0-F1
#
_cell.length_a   1.000
_cell.length_b   1.000
_cell.length_c   1.000
_cell.angle_alpha   90.00
_cell.angle_beta   90.00
_cell.angle_gamma   90.00
#
_symmetry.space_group_name_H-M   'P 1'
#
loop_
_entity.id
_entity.type
_entity.pdbx_description
1 polymer ?
#
loop_
_entity_poly.entity_id
_entity_poly.type
_entity_poly.pdbx_seq_one_letter_code
_entity_poly.pdbx_strand_id
1 'polypeptide(L)'
;MAGKLPSNQGEALVHKMFEIQNLYRELEDKDEEVRKLRIQKDKMAHEHKEDRERMHERDKAAQKLEFELSRTDDKNKILQNELETVKLSLRNEQELRKNFEKKVNELEKDKKELHSKLGSVRVKLGVANANYNVGKFETDQLRTKLQEAQVNVARMEERLESANKEILNLKDPAGSEFSLTAKRQTLSDKKEIKKLMSEIAKLQEMSNKQTQETEQKDEEIRQLNFEISLLKEKLQNTQADIDSLNQELEEEMKEKEAMLERINGLEEERKYYDEKIKGVKTKLGIFRAKGNVNLGVAKSLKEREDELLDKLKKMEKKVKDLNIEVEQLRHKNMPGGTVRSIKNHEYRLQQVNTNDKLPKITRNDRSKDSDRSSKSLPNPSNRSDKLVSSKSVVPAKLVPKPTSK
;
A
#
# COMPACT_ATOMS: atom_id res chain seq x y z
N MET A 1 125.02 3.98 -3.23
CA MET A 1 124.63 5.23 -2.55
C MET A 1 123.12 5.35 -2.60
N ALA A 2 122.47 5.21 -1.44
CA ALA A 2 121.03 5.32 -1.27
C ALA A 2 120.61 6.79 -1.25
N GLY A 3 119.84 7.21 -2.25
CA GLY A 3 119.19 8.52 -2.30
C GLY A 3 117.90 8.48 -1.48
N LYS A 4 117.88 9.20 -0.36
CA LYS A 4 116.74 9.39 0.54
C LYS A 4 115.58 10.08 -0.18
N LEU A 5 114.41 9.46 -0.20
CA LEU A 5 113.13 10.13 -0.46
C LEU A 5 112.84 11.14 0.66
N PRO A 6 112.28 12.33 0.37
CA PRO A 6 111.99 13.35 1.38
C PRO A 6 110.88 12.87 2.33
N SER A 7 111.17 12.86 3.64
CA SER A 7 110.36 12.16 4.66
C SER A 7 108.96 12.73 4.89
N ASN A 8 108.65 13.96 4.46
CA ASN A 8 107.29 14.53 4.63
C ASN A 8 106.29 14.08 3.56
N GLN A 9 106.73 13.45 2.46
CA GLN A 9 105.84 12.99 1.39
C GLN A 9 105.45 11.51 1.52
N GLY A 10 106.29 10.69 2.15
CA GLY A 10 105.98 9.30 2.48
C GLY A 10 104.87 9.17 3.53
N GLU A 11 104.90 10.01 4.57
CA GLU A 11 103.83 10.07 5.59
C GLU A 11 102.50 10.56 4.99
N ALA A 12 102.52 11.55 4.10
CA ALA A 12 101.32 12.00 3.40
C ALA A 12 100.74 10.90 2.48
N LEU A 13 101.58 10.07 1.88
CA LEU A 13 101.14 8.93 1.06
C LEU A 13 100.52 7.83 1.94
N VAL A 14 101.15 7.51 3.08
CA VAL A 14 100.64 6.51 4.04
C VAL A 14 99.33 6.98 4.69
N HIS A 15 99.21 8.27 5.07
CA HIS A 15 97.98 8.84 5.61
C HIS A 15 96.85 8.80 4.57
N LYS A 16 97.14 9.11 3.30
CA LYS A 16 96.18 8.97 2.20
C LYS A 16 95.83 7.52 1.89
N MET A 17 96.78 6.58 2.00
CA MET A 17 96.49 5.15 1.86
C MET A 17 95.59 4.64 3.00
N PHE A 18 95.79 5.14 4.22
CA PHE A 18 94.93 4.84 5.36
C PHE A 18 93.54 5.46 5.22
N GLU A 19 93.44 6.70 4.74
CA GLU A 19 92.17 7.33 4.33
C GLU A 19 91.48 6.53 3.22
N ILE A 20 92.21 6.05 2.22
CA ILE A 20 91.66 5.19 1.16
C ILE A 20 91.14 3.87 1.74
N GLN A 21 91.85 3.23 2.65
CA GLN A 21 91.37 2.01 3.31
C GLN A 21 90.15 2.25 4.21
N ASN A 22 90.07 3.41 4.88
CA ASN A 22 88.89 3.81 5.63
C ASN A 22 87.72 4.10 4.69
N LEU A 23 87.97 4.78 3.57
CA LEU A 23 86.96 5.02 2.53
C LEU A 23 86.48 3.71 1.89
N TYR A 24 87.33 2.69 1.70
CA TYR A 24 86.89 1.37 1.22
C TYR A 24 85.99 0.65 2.22
N ARG A 25 86.30 0.75 3.52
CA ARG A 25 85.42 0.23 4.58
C ARG A 25 84.08 0.98 4.64
N GLU A 26 84.12 2.31 4.55
CA GLU A 26 82.91 3.13 4.41
C GLU A 26 82.14 2.77 3.13
N LEU A 27 82.82 2.44 2.03
CA LEU A 27 82.20 2.02 0.78
C LEU A 27 81.50 0.67 0.93
N GLU A 28 82.11 -0.32 1.59
CA GLU A 28 81.47 -1.60 1.90
C GLU A 28 80.26 -1.43 2.82
N ASP A 29 80.37 -0.61 3.87
CA ASP A 29 79.24 -0.27 4.76
C ASP A 29 78.11 0.43 3.98
N LYS A 30 78.46 1.32 3.03
CA LYS A 30 77.50 1.99 2.14
C LYS A 30 76.90 1.04 1.12
N ASP A 31 77.65 0.08 0.59
CA ASP A 31 77.13 -0.95 -0.32
C ASP A 31 76.15 -1.88 0.38
N GLU A 32 76.43 -2.24 1.64
CA GLU A 32 75.50 -3.00 2.47
C GLU A 32 74.26 -2.18 2.86
N GLU A 33 74.43 -0.88 3.13
CA GLU A 33 73.31 0.08 3.29
C GLU A 33 72.47 0.18 2.02
N VAL A 34 73.09 0.27 0.84
CA VAL A 34 72.42 0.26 -0.47
C VAL A 34 71.70 -1.05 -0.71
N ARG A 35 72.28 -2.19 -0.33
CA ARG A 35 71.65 -3.51 -0.43
C ARG A 35 70.40 -3.60 0.45
N LYS A 36 70.49 -3.14 1.70
CA LYS A 36 69.35 -3.04 2.62
C LYS A 36 68.27 -2.11 2.09
N LEU A 37 68.66 -0.96 1.54
CA LEU A 37 67.74 -0.01 0.90
C LEU A 37 67.08 -0.58 -0.35
N ARG A 38 67.78 -1.39 -1.18
CA ARG A 38 67.18 -2.09 -2.33
C ARG A 38 66.14 -3.11 -1.88
N ILE A 39 66.47 -3.94 -0.90
CA ILE A 39 65.52 -4.91 -0.31
C ILE A 39 64.32 -4.16 0.28
N GLN A 40 64.55 -3.04 0.98
CA GLN A 40 63.48 -2.22 1.52
C GLN A 40 62.63 -1.59 0.42
N LYS A 41 63.22 -1.10 -0.67
CA LYS A 41 62.51 -0.58 -1.84
C LYS A 41 61.62 -1.63 -2.48
N ASP A 42 62.14 -2.85 -2.68
CA ASP A 42 61.37 -3.94 -3.28
C ASP A 42 60.21 -4.38 -2.35
N LYS A 43 60.43 -4.41 -1.04
CA LYS A 43 59.36 -4.60 -0.05
C LYS A 43 58.30 -3.50 -0.13
N MET A 44 58.71 -2.23 -0.15
CA MET A 44 57.76 -1.11 -0.28
C MET A 44 57.02 -1.13 -1.62
N ALA A 45 57.68 -1.54 -2.71
CA ALA A 45 57.02 -1.67 -4.02
C ALA A 45 55.96 -2.79 -4.02
N HIS A 46 56.24 -3.90 -3.34
CA HIS A 46 55.27 -4.97 -3.13
C HIS A 46 54.10 -4.52 -2.26
N GLU A 47 54.38 -3.86 -1.13
CA GLU A 47 53.36 -3.28 -0.24
C GLU A 47 52.49 -2.25 -0.96
N HIS A 48 53.08 -1.37 -1.78
CA HIS A 48 52.32 -0.43 -2.61
C HIS A 48 51.45 -1.12 -3.65
N LYS A 49 51.91 -2.22 -4.25
CA LYS A 49 51.11 -3.02 -5.18
C LYS A 49 49.92 -3.64 -4.46
N GLU A 50 50.14 -4.27 -3.32
CA GLU A 50 49.06 -4.82 -2.48
C GLU A 50 48.09 -3.72 -2.03
N ASP A 51 48.58 -2.55 -1.63
CA ASP A 51 47.72 -1.45 -1.20
C ASP A 51 46.88 -0.87 -2.35
N ARG A 52 47.39 -0.86 -3.58
CA ARG A 52 46.60 -0.51 -4.78
C ARG A 52 45.52 -1.55 -5.05
N GLU A 53 45.84 -2.83 -4.92
CA GLU A 53 44.85 -3.91 -5.07
C GLU A 53 43.76 -3.82 -3.98
N ARG A 54 44.16 -3.63 -2.71
CA ARG A 54 43.24 -3.39 -1.59
C ARG A 54 42.42 -2.11 -1.77
N MET A 55 42.99 -1.05 -2.34
CA MET A 55 42.25 0.17 -2.68
C MET A 55 41.19 -0.12 -3.73
N HIS A 56 41.54 -0.81 -4.81
CA HIS A 56 40.60 -1.14 -5.86
C HIS A 56 39.47 -2.07 -5.37
N GLU A 57 39.77 -3.04 -4.50
CA GLU A 57 38.77 -3.88 -3.84
C GLU A 57 37.84 -3.06 -2.92
N ARG A 58 38.39 -2.09 -2.18
CA ARG A 58 37.58 -1.16 -1.35
C ARG A 58 36.67 -0.30 -2.21
N ASP A 59 37.14 0.20 -3.35
CA ASP A 59 36.32 1.00 -4.27
C ASP A 59 35.17 0.16 -4.85
N LYS A 60 35.45 -1.09 -5.24
CA LYS A 60 34.40 -2.03 -5.67
C LYS A 60 33.39 -2.30 -4.55
N ALA A 61 33.86 -2.49 -3.32
CA ALA A 61 32.98 -2.71 -2.16
C ALA A 61 32.15 -1.46 -1.84
N ALA A 62 32.73 -0.26 -1.94
CA ALA A 62 32.03 1.01 -1.76
C ALA A 62 30.95 1.22 -2.81
N GLN A 63 31.26 1.00 -4.10
CA GLN A 63 30.27 1.07 -5.18
C GLN A 63 29.11 0.09 -4.97
N LYS A 64 29.41 -1.14 -4.52
CA LYS A 64 28.37 -2.13 -4.20
C LYS A 64 27.47 -1.64 -3.04
N LEU A 65 28.06 -1.08 -1.99
CA LEU A 65 27.31 -0.53 -0.86
C LEU A 65 26.48 0.71 -1.26
N GLU A 66 26.98 1.58 -2.14
CA GLU A 66 26.22 2.73 -2.67
C GLU A 66 25.03 2.27 -3.51
N PHE A 67 25.22 1.25 -4.35
CA PHE A 67 24.13 0.65 -5.11
C PHE A 67 23.09 0.00 -4.20
N GLU A 68 23.53 -0.77 -3.19
CA GLU A 68 22.64 -1.34 -2.18
C GLU A 68 21.87 -0.27 -1.43
N LEU A 69 22.53 0.84 -1.05
CA LEU A 69 21.90 1.98 -0.38
C LEU A 69 20.80 2.60 -1.23
N SER A 70 21.10 2.92 -2.49
CA SER A 70 20.13 3.47 -3.43
C SER A 70 18.91 2.56 -3.57
N ARG A 71 19.14 1.24 -3.74
CA ARG A 71 18.06 0.27 -3.85
C ARG A 71 17.21 0.18 -2.58
N THR A 72 17.82 0.28 -1.39
CA THR A 72 17.07 0.29 -0.14
C THR A 72 16.30 1.59 0.08
N ASP A 73 16.87 2.73 -0.30
CA ASP A 73 16.20 4.04 -0.23
C ASP A 73 14.98 4.07 -1.17
N ASP A 74 15.10 3.52 -2.39
CA ASP A 74 13.99 3.44 -3.34
C ASP A 74 12.86 2.54 -2.83
N LYS A 75 13.20 1.39 -2.25
CA LYS A 75 12.21 0.52 -1.60
C LYS A 75 11.49 1.24 -0.46
N ASN A 76 12.22 1.98 0.37
CA ASN A 76 11.65 2.72 1.49
C ASN A 76 10.67 3.82 0.99
N LYS A 77 11.01 4.52 -0.10
CA LYS A 77 10.09 5.48 -0.74
C LYS A 77 8.82 4.82 -1.26
N ILE A 78 8.94 3.65 -1.90
CA ILE A 78 7.77 2.87 -2.37
C ILE A 78 6.87 2.51 -1.18
N LEU A 79 7.44 1.93 -0.12
CA LEU A 79 6.70 1.57 1.09
C LEU A 79 6.03 2.79 1.74
N GLN A 80 6.70 3.95 1.74
CA GLN A 80 6.11 5.18 2.26
C GLN A 80 4.89 5.64 1.42
N ASN A 81 4.98 5.57 0.09
CA ASN A 81 3.86 5.90 -0.79
C ASN A 81 2.70 4.91 -0.62
N GLU A 82 2.99 3.61 -0.51
CA GLU A 82 1.98 2.59 -0.23
C GLU A 82 1.30 2.85 1.12
N LEU A 83 2.07 3.16 2.16
CA LEU A 83 1.55 3.48 3.49
C LEU A 83 0.60 4.68 3.47
N GLU A 84 0.97 5.77 2.80
CA GLU A 84 0.10 6.95 2.66
C GLU A 84 -1.17 6.64 1.88
N THR A 85 -1.07 5.81 0.83
CA THR A 85 -2.22 5.38 0.04
C THR A 85 -3.20 4.56 0.89
N VAL A 86 -2.70 3.57 1.64
CA VAL A 86 -3.55 2.75 2.52
C VAL A 86 -4.14 3.60 3.66
N LYS A 87 -3.39 4.54 4.23
CA LYS A 87 -3.90 5.49 5.23
C LYS A 87 -5.02 6.37 4.68
N LEU A 88 -4.93 6.80 3.42
CA LEU A 88 -5.98 7.57 2.76
C LEU A 88 -7.25 6.71 2.56
N SER A 89 -7.11 5.49 2.02
CA SER A 89 -8.23 4.56 1.86
C SER A 89 -8.93 4.28 3.19
N LEU A 90 -8.16 4.05 4.26
CA LEU A 90 -8.71 3.84 5.60
C LEU A 90 -9.54 5.03 6.11
N ARG A 91 -9.14 6.27 5.80
CA ARG A 91 -9.94 7.46 6.17
C ARG A 91 -11.26 7.50 5.40
N ASN A 92 -11.23 7.20 4.11
CA ASN A 92 -12.42 7.16 3.27
C ASN A 92 -13.41 6.11 3.78
N GLU A 93 -12.95 4.90 4.11
CA GLU A 93 -13.85 3.87 4.67
C GLU A 93 -14.40 4.25 6.05
N GLN A 94 -13.62 4.93 6.89
CA GLN A 94 -14.13 5.44 8.15
C GLN A 94 -15.26 6.47 7.97
N GLU A 95 -15.22 7.27 6.90
CA GLU A 95 -16.31 8.20 6.56
C GLU A 95 -17.52 7.46 6.01
N LEU A 96 -17.31 6.50 5.12
CA LEU A 96 -18.39 5.67 4.56
C LEU A 96 -19.13 4.91 5.68
N ARG A 97 -18.39 4.30 6.60
CA ARG A 97 -18.93 3.62 7.79
C ARG A 97 -19.80 4.55 8.64
N LYS A 98 -19.36 5.79 8.89
CA LYS A 98 -20.15 6.78 9.64
C LYS A 98 -21.46 7.12 8.91
N ASN A 99 -21.44 7.18 7.59
CA ASN A 99 -22.64 7.44 6.80
C ASN A 99 -23.62 6.27 6.86
N PHE A 100 -23.13 5.03 6.75
CA PHE A 100 -23.97 3.83 6.94
C PHE A 100 -24.58 3.77 8.34
N GLU A 101 -23.78 4.02 9.38
CA GLU A 101 -24.26 4.03 10.77
C GLU A 101 -25.35 5.07 11.00
N LYS A 102 -25.22 6.28 10.42
CA LYS A 102 -26.29 7.29 10.44
C LYS A 102 -27.56 6.79 9.74
N LYS A 103 -27.42 6.21 8.55
CA LYS A 103 -28.57 5.73 7.77
C LYS A 103 -29.31 4.59 8.46
N VAL A 104 -28.60 3.65 9.09
CA VAL A 104 -29.21 2.59 9.91
C VAL A 104 -30.00 3.21 11.08
N ASN A 105 -29.42 4.16 11.80
CA ASN A 105 -30.11 4.83 12.91
C ASN A 105 -31.38 5.58 12.46
N GLU A 106 -31.34 6.23 11.30
CA GLU A 106 -32.51 6.88 10.70
C GLU A 106 -33.60 5.86 10.35
N LEU A 107 -33.25 4.76 9.68
CA LEU A 107 -34.21 3.70 9.34
C LEU A 107 -34.79 3.01 10.57
N GLU A 108 -34.00 2.80 11.64
CA GLU A 108 -34.50 2.27 12.90
C GLU A 108 -35.53 3.20 13.55
N LYS A 109 -35.32 4.52 13.45
CA LYS A 109 -36.27 5.52 13.92
C LYS A 109 -37.55 5.46 13.09
N ASP A 110 -37.44 5.42 11.77
CA ASP A 110 -38.58 5.30 10.86
C ASP A 110 -39.37 4.01 11.11
N LYS A 111 -38.69 2.88 11.32
CA LYS A 111 -39.31 1.61 11.70
C LYS A 111 -40.12 1.72 12.98
N LYS A 112 -39.58 2.37 14.02
CA LYS A 112 -40.30 2.63 15.29
C LYS A 112 -41.53 3.50 15.07
N GLU A 113 -41.41 4.55 14.26
CA GLU A 113 -42.52 5.43 13.93
C GLU A 113 -43.63 4.69 13.15
N LEU A 114 -43.25 3.88 12.15
CA LEU A 114 -44.17 3.04 11.38
C LEU A 114 -44.89 2.02 12.27
N HIS A 115 -44.20 1.38 13.22
CA HIS A 115 -44.82 0.51 14.21
C HIS A 115 -45.88 1.25 15.06
N SER A 116 -45.57 2.47 15.50
CA SER A 116 -46.50 3.30 16.26
C SER A 116 -47.74 3.67 15.45
N LYS A 117 -47.54 4.12 14.20
CA LYS A 117 -48.62 4.39 13.23
C LYS A 117 -49.49 3.16 12.99
N LEU A 118 -48.88 2.01 12.74
CA LEU A 118 -49.58 0.73 12.56
C LEU A 118 -50.40 0.35 13.79
N GLY A 119 -49.85 0.55 14.99
CA GLY A 119 -50.57 0.35 16.25
C GLY A 119 -51.81 1.24 16.35
N SER A 120 -51.66 2.54 16.06
CA SER A 120 -52.78 3.50 16.07
C SER A 120 -53.89 3.12 15.07
N VAL A 121 -53.53 2.78 13.83
CA VAL A 121 -54.51 2.41 12.79
C VAL A 121 -55.23 1.11 13.16
N ARG A 122 -54.55 0.12 13.76
CA ARG A 122 -55.20 -1.11 14.25
C ARG A 122 -56.24 -0.83 15.34
N VAL A 123 -55.95 0.10 16.26
CA VAL A 123 -56.93 0.52 17.27
C VAL A 123 -58.14 1.19 16.60
N LYS A 124 -57.91 2.11 15.66
CA LYS A 124 -59.00 2.74 14.89
C LYS A 124 -59.85 1.71 14.16
N LEU A 125 -59.23 0.73 13.50
CA LEU A 125 -59.93 -0.37 12.83
C LEU A 125 -60.77 -1.19 13.81
N GLY A 126 -60.23 -1.50 15.00
CA GLY A 126 -60.97 -2.20 16.05
C GLY A 126 -62.22 -1.44 16.49
N VAL A 127 -62.10 -0.12 16.70
CA VAL A 127 -63.23 0.75 17.03
C VAL A 127 -64.24 0.82 15.89
N ALA A 128 -63.79 0.99 14.64
CA ALA A 128 -64.65 1.04 13.47
C ALA A 128 -65.44 -0.26 13.28
N ASN A 129 -64.78 -1.42 13.42
CA ASN A 129 -65.43 -2.74 13.39
C ASN A 129 -66.48 -2.91 14.51
N ALA A 130 -66.18 -2.44 15.72
CA ALA A 130 -67.14 -2.49 16.82
C ALA A 130 -68.38 -1.65 16.51
N ASN A 131 -68.19 -0.41 16.05
CA ASN A 131 -69.29 0.47 15.66
C ASN A 131 -70.12 -0.09 14.50
N TYR A 132 -69.46 -0.68 13.49
CA TYR A 132 -70.13 -1.37 12.40
C TYR A 132 -71.03 -2.51 12.90
N ASN A 133 -70.52 -3.37 13.78
CA ASN A 133 -71.29 -4.49 14.32
C ASN A 133 -72.51 -4.01 15.13
N VAL A 134 -72.36 -2.94 15.91
CA VAL A 134 -73.48 -2.32 16.63
C VAL A 134 -74.52 -1.77 15.65
N GLY A 135 -74.09 -0.97 14.65
CA GLY A 135 -75.00 -0.39 13.67
C GLY A 135 -75.74 -1.45 12.83
N LYS A 136 -75.06 -2.53 12.46
CA LYS A 136 -75.65 -3.69 11.79
C LYS A 136 -76.71 -4.37 12.65
N PHE A 137 -76.41 -4.61 13.92
CA PHE A 137 -77.37 -5.20 14.87
C PHE A 137 -78.61 -4.32 15.05
N GLU A 138 -78.43 -3.00 15.19
CA GLU A 138 -79.54 -2.04 15.26
C GLU A 138 -80.38 -2.03 13.99
N THR A 139 -79.75 -2.13 12.81
CA THR A 139 -80.43 -2.25 11.52
C THR A 139 -81.30 -3.52 11.46
N ASP A 140 -80.75 -4.66 11.87
CA ASP A 140 -81.47 -5.94 11.90
C ASP A 140 -82.66 -5.91 12.87
N GLN A 141 -82.53 -5.24 14.02
CA GLN A 141 -83.65 -5.01 14.95
C GLN A 141 -84.74 -4.13 14.32
N LEU A 142 -84.38 -3.01 13.68
CA LEU A 142 -85.33 -2.13 13.01
C LEU A 142 -86.07 -2.87 11.89
N ARG A 143 -85.37 -3.70 11.13
CA ARG A 143 -85.95 -4.52 10.06
C ARG A 143 -86.94 -5.55 10.60
N THR A 144 -86.62 -6.17 11.74
CA THR A 144 -87.53 -7.11 12.42
C THR A 144 -88.79 -6.40 12.91
N LYS A 145 -88.66 -5.26 13.61
CA LYS A 145 -89.80 -4.44 14.05
C LYS A 145 -90.65 -3.97 12.88
N LEU A 146 -90.03 -3.56 11.78
CA LEU A 146 -90.73 -3.18 10.56
C LEU A 146 -91.56 -4.33 10.00
N GLN A 147 -90.98 -5.53 9.93
CA GLN A 147 -91.67 -6.72 9.44
C GLN A 147 -92.85 -7.10 10.35
N GLU A 148 -92.69 -7.03 11.67
CA GLU A 148 -93.77 -7.25 12.65
C GLU A 148 -94.92 -6.25 12.46
N ALA A 149 -94.59 -4.95 12.31
CA ALA A 149 -95.58 -3.91 12.06
C ALA A 149 -96.35 -4.15 10.74
N GLN A 150 -95.67 -4.54 9.67
CA GLN A 150 -96.28 -4.89 8.38
C GLN A 150 -97.24 -6.09 8.50
N VAL A 151 -96.85 -7.13 9.24
CA VAL A 151 -97.72 -8.30 9.50
C VAL A 151 -98.95 -7.89 10.32
N ASN A 152 -98.78 -7.04 11.32
CA ASN A 152 -99.90 -6.54 12.13
C ASN A 152 -100.89 -5.71 11.30
N VAL A 153 -100.40 -4.86 10.39
CA VAL A 153 -101.26 -4.14 9.44
C VAL A 153 -102.04 -5.12 8.57
N ALA A 154 -101.36 -6.09 7.94
CA ALA A 154 -102.03 -7.08 7.08
C ALA A 154 -103.13 -7.85 7.82
N ARG A 155 -102.88 -8.28 9.07
CA ARG A 155 -103.88 -8.95 9.92
C ARG A 155 -105.06 -8.04 10.26
N MET A 156 -104.81 -6.76 10.53
CA MET A 156 -105.88 -5.80 10.82
C MET A 156 -106.71 -5.47 9.57
N GLU A 157 -106.08 -5.37 8.40
CA GLU A 157 -106.76 -5.20 7.12
C GLU A 157 -107.69 -6.39 6.82
N GLU A 158 -107.22 -7.62 7.07
CA GLU A 158 -108.03 -8.85 6.90
C GLU A 158 -109.24 -8.88 7.86
N ARG A 159 -109.04 -8.50 9.13
CA ARG A 159 -110.14 -8.35 10.12
C ARG A 159 -111.15 -7.29 9.66
N LEU A 160 -110.66 -6.17 9.13
CA LEU A 160 -111.49 -5.06 8.67
C LEU A 160 -112.31 -5.43 7.44
N GLU A 161 -111.72 -6.19 6.51
CA GLU A 161 -112.42 -6.72 5.34
C GLU A 161 -113.51 -7.72 5.75
N SER A 162 -113.21 -8.61 6.70
CA SER A 162 -114.16 -9.57 7.26
C SER A 162 -115.34 -8.87 7.95
N ALA A 163 -115.06 -7.88 8.80
CA ALA A 163 -116.08 -7.08 9.48
C ALA A 163 -116.96 -6.28 8.49
N ASN A 164 -116.37 -5.75 7.42
CA ASN A 164 -117.15 -5.08 6.37
C ASN A 164 -118.08 -6.05 5.62
N LYS A 165 -117.63 -7.28 5.34
CA LYS A 165 -118.48 -8.34 4.74
C LYS A 165 -119.63 -8.70 5.68
N GLU A 166 -119.37 -8.83 6.97
CA GLU A 166 -120.41 -9.11 7.98
C GLU A 166 -121.45 -7.97 8.07
N ILE A 167 -121.02 -6.70 8.08
CA ILE A 167 -121.93 -5.54 8.03
C ILE A 167 -122.79 -5.55 6.75
N LEU A 168 -122.23 -5.93 5.60
CA LEU A 168 -122.97 -6.06 4.34
C LEU A 168 -124.03 -7.17 4.40
N ASN A 169 -123.72 -8.29 5.03
CA ASN A 169 -124.63 -9.43 5.19
C ASN A 169 -125.76 -9.15 6.21
N LEU A 170 -125.51 -8.28 7.20
CA LEU A 170 -126.49 -7.86 8.21
C LEU A 170 -127.44 -6.74 7.75
N LYS A 171 -127.49 -6.41 6.45
CA LYS A 171 -128.45 -5.46 5.85
C LYS A 171 -129.90 -5.99 5.82
N ASP A 172 -130.33 -6.73 6.84
CA ASP A 172 -131.74 -7.05 7.09
C ASP A 172 -132.33 -6.09 8.14
N PRO A 173 -133.57 -5.60 7.97
CA PRO A 173 -134.10 -4.43 8.67
C PRO A 173 -134.42 -4.60 10.17
N ALA A 174 -134.04 -5.70 10.83
CA ALA A 174 -134.41 -5.97 12.23
C ALA A 174 -133.24 -5.98 13.25
N GLY A 175 -131.97 -5.76 12.85
CA GLY A 175 -130.81 -5.87 13.75
C GLY A 175 -130.13 -4.55 14.12
N SER A 176 -130.74 -3.70 14.94
CA SER A 176 -130.30 -2.30 15.16
C SER A 176 -129.09 -2.10 16.10
N GLU A 177 -128.71 -3.07 16.94
CA GLU A 177 -127.56 -2.91 17.85
C GLU A 177 -126.26 -3.54 17.33
N PHE A 178 -126.32 -4.73 16.72
CA PHE A 178 -125.13 -5.44 16.23
C PHE A 178 -124.42 -4.67 15.10
N SER A 179 -125.19 -4.04 14.21
CA SER A 179 -124.72 -3.17 13.13
C SER A 179 -123.96 -1.93 13.62
N LEU A 180 -124.36 -1.34 14.75
CA LEU A 180 -123.67 -0.17 15.33
C LEU A 180 -122.33 -0.56 15.97
N THR A 181 -122.27 -1.71 16.65
CA THR A 181 -121.05 -2.22 17.28
C THR A 181 -120.01 -2.60 16.22
N ALA A 182 -120.41 -3.29 15.15
CA ALA A 182 -119.52 -3.62 14.03
C ALA A 182 -119.00 -2.36 13.29
N LYS A 183 -119.85 -1.33 13.13
CA LYS A 183 -119.44 -0.02 12.57
C LYS A 183 -118.46 0.74 13.47
N ARG A 184 -118.62 0.67 14.79
CA ARG A 184 -117.66 1.26 15.74
C ARG A 184 -116.32 0.52 15.70
N GLN A 185 -116.35 -0.81 15.65
CA GLN A 185 -115.14 -1.64 15.54
C GLN A 185 -114.37 -1.35 14.25
N THR A 186 -115.04 -1.34 13.09
CA THR A 186 -114.40 -0.99 11.80
C THR A 186 -113.81 0.43 11.78
N LEU A 187 -114.46 1.42 12.40
CA LEU A 187 -113.88 2.76 12.55
C LEU A 187 -112.64 2.77 13.46
N SER A 188 -112.66 1.97 14.53
CA SER A 188 -111.50 1.78 15.42
C SER A 188 -110.33 1.13 14.68
N ASP A 189 -110.60 0.03 13.97
CA ASP A 189 -109.58 -0.70 13.21
C ASP A 189 -108.97 0.18 12.09
N LYS A 190 -109.78 1.01 11.40
CA LYS A 190 -109.27 2.00 10.42
C LYS A 190 -108.32 3.02 11.05
N LYS A 191 -108.61 3.49 12.27
CA LYS A 191 -107.72 4.42 12.98
C LYS A 191 -106.41 3.75 13.38
N GLU A 192 -106.48 2.50 13.84
CA GLU A 192 -105.31 1.74 14.25
C GLU A 192 -104.42 1.37 13.06
N ILE A 193 -105.00 0.94 11.94
CA ILE A 193 -104.26 0.73 10.68
C ILE A 193 -103.52 2.00 10.26
N LYS A 194 -104.17 3.17 10.28
CA LYS A 194 -103.50 4.44 9.95
C LYS A 194 -102.32 4.75 10.87
N LYS A 195 -102.44 4.48 12.18
CA LYS A 195 -101.31 4.64 13.12
C LYS A 195 -100.18 3.68 12.78
N LEU A 196 -100.47 2.40 12.61
CA LEU A 196 -99.47 1.38 12.27
C LEU A 196 -98.78 1.68 10.93
N MET A 197 -99.51 2.15 9.91
CA MET A 197 -98.90 2.60 8.66
C MET A 197 -97.95 3.78 8.85
N SER A 198 -98.29 4.73 9.74
CA SER A 198 -97.37 5.83 10.07
C SER A 198 -96.14 5.36 10.84
N GLU A 199 -96.28 4.32 11.67
CA GLU A 199 -95.17 3.69 12.39
C GLU A 199 -94.26 2.91 11.44
N ILE A 200 -94.83 2.16 10.49
CA ILE A 200 -94.11 1.50 9.39
C ILE A 200 -93.27 2.52 8.63
N ALA A 201 -93.84 3.67 8.24
CA ALA A 201 -93.11 4.71 7.51
C ALA A 201 -91.91 5.25 8.32
N LYS A 202 -92.08 5.48 9.63
CA LYS A 202 -90.99 5.89 10.53
C LYS A 202 -89.93 4.82 10.69
N LEU A 203 -90.33 3.56 10.87
CA LEU A 203 -89.41 2.42 10.99
C LEU A 203 -88.61 2.21 9.69
N GLN A 204 -89.24 2.38 8.53
CA GLN A 204 -88.56 2.36 7.23
C GLN A 204 -87.52 3.48 7.11
N GLU A 205 -87.88 4.71 7.49
CA GLU A 205 -86.94 5.83 7.45
C GLU A 205 -85.74 5.61 8.36
N MET A 206 -85.96 5.15 9.60
CA MET A 206 -84.89 4.83 10.54
C MET A 206 -84.02 3.67 10.03
N SER A 207 -84.62 2.61 9.50
CA SER A 207 -83.88 1.46 8.95
C SER A 207 -83.00 1.86 7.76
N ASN A 208 -83.51 2.71 6.87
CA ASN A 208 -82.74 3.21 5.72
C ASN A 208 -81.57 4.10 6.16
N LYS A 209 -81.78 5.00 7.13
CA LYS A 209 -80.72 5.84 7.70
C LYS A 209 -79.62 4.99 8.33
N GLN A 210 -80.00 4.01 9.16
CA GLN A 210 -79.05 3.12 9.81
C GLN A 210 -78.26 2.27 8.80
N THR A 211 -78.91 1.83 7.71
CA THR A 211 -78.25 1.10 6.63
C THR A 211 -77.16 1.96 5.97
N GLN A 212 -77.47 3.22 5.65
CA GLN A 212 -76.48 4.15 5.06
C GLN A 212 -75.31 4.42 6.00
N GLU A 213 -75.55 4.63 7.29
CA GLU A 213 -74.48 4.82 8.28
C GLU A 213 -73.58 3.56 8.38
N THR A 214 -74.20 2.37 8.34
CA THR A 214 -73.48 1.09 8.37
C THR A 214 -72.61 0.90 7.12
N GLU A 215 -73.11 1.26 5.93
CA GLU A 215 -72.34 1.25 4.68
C GLU A 215 -71.14 2.21 4.70
N GLN A 216 -71.29 3.40 5.29
CA GLN A 216 -70.18 4.34 5.47
C GLN A 216 -69.09 3.78 6.40
N LYS A 217 -69.49 3.08 7.48
CA LYS A 217 -68.55 2.40 8.38
C LYS A 217 -67.83 1.24 7.71
N ASP A 218 -68.52 0.48 6.85
CA ASP A 218 -67.89 -0.56 6.04
C ASP A 218 -66.79 0.01 5.12
N GLU A 219 -67.03 1.16 4.51
CA GLU A 219 -66.02 1.82 3.67
C GLU A 219 -64.84 2.35 4.50
N GLU A 220 -65.09 2.93 5.68
CA GLU A 220 -64.04 3.33 6.64
C GLU A 220 -63.15 2.13 7.02
N ILE A 221 -63.75 0.96 7.29
CA ILE A 221 -63.04 -0.29 7.60
C ILE A 221 -62.16 -0.73 6.43
N ARG A 222 -62.63 -0.63 5.18
CA ARG A 222 -61.83 -0.97 3.99
C ARG A 222 -60.63 -0.06 3.84
N GLN A 223 -60.80 1.25 4.04
CA GLN A 223 -59.70 2.22 3.97
C GLN A 223 -58.64 1.96 5.05
N LEU A 224 -59.06 1.69 6.29
CA LEU A 224 -58.14 1.36 7.39
C LEU A 224 -57.39 0.05 7.13
N ASN A 225 -58.04 -0.97 6.58
CA ASN A 225 -57.38 -2.22 6.20
C ASN A 225 -56.34 -2.02 5.08
N PHE A 226 -56.64 -1.14 4.11
CA PHE A 226 -55.71 -0.78 3.07
C PHE A 226 -54.49 -0.04 3.65
N GLU A 227 -54.69 0.94 4.54
CA GLU A 227 -53.60 1.66 5.22
C GLU A 227 -52.72 0.70 6.05
N ILE A 228 -53.30 -0.25 6.77
CA ILE A 228 -52.55 -1.30 7.49
C ILE A 228 -51.67 -2.11 6.54
N SER A 229 -52.17 -2.44 5.35
CA SER A 229 -51.43 -3.23 4.36
C SER A 229 -50.23 -2.47 3.84
N LEU A 230 -50.41 -1.19 3.47
CA LEU A 230 -49.32 -0.31 3.04
C LEU A 230 -48.27 -0.09 4.15
N LEU A 231 -48.70 0.10 5.40
CA LEU A 231 -47.78 0.27 6.53
C LEU A 231 -46.96 -1.00 6.80
N LYS A 232 -47.58 -2.19 6.68
CA LYS A 232 -46.86 -3.47 6.81
C LYS A 232 -45.80 -3.63 5.72
N GLU A 233 -46.14 -3.31 4.47
CA GLU A 233 -45.22 -3.37 3.35
C GLU A 233 -44.03 -2.43 3.55
N LYS A 234 -44.29 -1.16 3.90
CA LYS A 234 -43.22 -0.20 4.23
C LYS A 234 -42.31 -0.71 5.34
N LEU A 235 -42.88 -1.29 6.39
CA LEU A 235 -42.12 -1.81 7.52
C LEU A 235 -41.23 -2.99 7.11
N GLN A 236 -41.73 -3.88 6.24
CA GLN A 236 -40.95 -4.98 5.69
C GLN A 236 -39.79 -4.47 4.82
N ASN A 237 -40.04 -3.46 3.98
CA ASN A 237 -39.01 -2.86 3.14
C ASN A 237 -37.94 -2.14 3.98
N THR A 238 -38.34 -1.32 4.96
CA THR A 238 -37.42 -0.67 5.89
C THR A 238 -36.60 -1.69 6.69
N GLN A 239 -37.21 -2.83 7.08
CA GLN A 239 -36.46 -3.90 7.74
C GLN A 239 -35.41 -4.52 6.81
N ALA A 240 -35.76 -4.80 5.56
CA ALA A 240 -34.82 -5.33 4.58
C ALA A 240 -33.65 -4.35 4.32
N ASP A 241 -33.93 -3.05 4.24
CA ASP A 241 -32.90 -2.01 4.08
C ASP A 241 -31.95 -1.97 5.28
N ILE A 242 -32.47 -2.09 6.52
CA ILE A 242 -31.65 -2.18 7.74
C ILE A 242 -30.76 -3.42 7.70
N ASP A 243 -31.31 -4.58 7.35
CA ASP A 243 -30.56 -5.83 7.31
C ASP A 243 -29.44 -5.79 6.26
N SER A 244 -29.72 -5.24 5.08
CA SER A 244 -28.71 -5.03 4.02
C SER A 244 -27.59 -4.09 4.48
N LEU A 245 -27.93 -2.95 5.07
CA LEU A 245 -26.94 -1.98 5.55
C LEU A 245 -26.10 -2.53 6.71
N ASN A 246 -26.69 -3.33 7.59
CA ASN A 246 -25.93 -3.99 8.66
C ASN A 246 -24.93 -5.01 8.11
N GLN A 247 -25.28 -5.72 7.03
CA GLN A 247 -24.34 -6.62 6.36
C GLN A 247 -23.19 -5.83 5.72
N GLU A 248 -23.49 -4.75 4.99
CA GLU A 248 -22.46 -3.87 4.43
C GLU A 248 -21.55 -3.30 5.52
N LEU A 249 -22.11 -2.90 6.67
CA LEU A 249 -21.34 -2.42 7.81
C LEU A 249 -20.39 -3.49 8.39
N GLU A 250 -20.80 -4.76 8.41
CA GLU A 250 -19.95 -5.86 8.88
C GLU A 250 -18.79 -6.13 7.91
N GLU A 251 -19.07 -6.09 6.62
CA GLU A 251 -18.05 -6.22 5.57
C GLU A 251 -17.02 -5.08 5.66
N GLU A 252 -17.48 -3.84 5.84
CA GLU A 252 -16.63 -2.66 6.05
C GLU A 252 -15.75 -2.77 7.31
N MET A 253 -16.27 -3.37 8.39
CA MET A 253 -15.46 -3.60 9.59
C MET A 253 -14.31 -4.58 9.33
N LYS A 254 -14.57 -5.65 8.58
CA LYS A 254 -13.54 -6.63 8.21
C LYS A 254 -12.50 -6.00 7.30
N GLU A 255 -12.92 -5.19 6.34
CA GLU A 255 -12.00 -4.48 5.44
C GLU A 255 -11.12 -3.48 6.20
N LYS A 256 -11.71 -2.72 7.14
CA LYS A 256 -10.96 -1.84 8.04
C LYS A 256 -9.91 -2.60 8.85
N GLU A 257 -10.25 -3.75 9.42
CA GLU A 257 -9.30 -4.58 10.18
C GLU A 257 -8.14 -5.04 9.29
N ALA A 258 -8.43 -5.53 8.08
CA ALA A 258 -7.41 -5.91 7.11
C ALA A 258 -6.50 -4.73 6.71
N MET A 259 -7.05 -3.52 6.53
CA MET A 259 -6.23 -2.33 6.24
C MET A 259 -5.32 -1.95 7.43
N LEU A 260 -5.82 -2.06 8.67
CA LEU A 260 -5.01 -1.78 9.86
C LEU A 260 -3.86 -2.78 10.00
N GLU A 261 -4.11 -4.07 9.75
CA GLU A 261 -3.04 -5.08 9.69
C GLU A 261 -2.02 -4.76 8.59
N ARG A 262 -2.49 -4.36 7.40
CA ARG A 262 -1.60 -3.97 6.30
C ARG A 262 -0.73 -2.76 6.65
N ILE A 263 -1.30 -1.74 7.32
CA ILE A 263 -0.57 -0.57 7.80
C ILE A 263 0.52 -1.00 8.79
N ASN A 264 0.17 -1.82 9.78
CA ASN A 264 1.13 -2.29 10.77
C ASN A 264 2.29 -3.05 10.11
N GLY A 265 2.00 -3.96 9.17
CA GLY A 265 3.02 -4.68 8.42
C GLY A 265 3.94 -3.77 7.58
N LEU A 266 3.36 -2.76 6.92
CA LEU A 266 4.14 -1.76 6.17
C LEU A 266 5.02 -0.90 7.09
N GLU A 267 4.53 -0.55 8.28
CA GLU A 267 5.30 0.22 9.26
C GLU A 267 6.47 -0.59 9.84
N GLU A 268 6.29 -1.89 10.07
CA GLU A 268 7.36 -2.79 10.47
C GLU A 268 8.40 -2.98 9.36
N GLU A 269 7.96 -3.21 8.12
CA GLU A 269 8.86 -3.35 6.97
C GLU A 269 9.66 -2.05 6.73
N ARG A 270 9.01 -0.89 6.87
CA ARG A 270 9.67 0.41 6.80
C ARG A 270 10.74 0.58 7.88
N LYS A 271 10.44 0.23 9.14
CA LYS A 271 11.42 0.28 10.24
C LYS A 271 12.64 -0.60 9.92
N TYR A 272 12.41 -1.81 9.40
CA TYR A 272 13.49 -2.70 8.97
C TYR A 272 14.39 -2.06 7.90
N TYR A 273 13.80 -1.44 6.88
CA TYR A 273 14.59 -0.76 5.84
C TYR A 273 15.29 0.50 6.34
N ASP A 274 14.67 1.29 7.23
CA ASP A 274 15.30 2.44 7.89
C ASP A 274 16.56 2.02 8.67
N GLU A 275 16.50 0.93 9.42
CA GLU A 275 17.65 0.37 10.13
C GLU A 275 18.72 -0.14 9.16
N LYS A 276 18.31 -0.82 8.08
CA LYS A 276 19.23 -1.30 7.05
C LYS A 276 19.96 -0.14 6.35
N ILE A 277 19.25 0.94 6.02
CA ILE A 277 19.80 2.17 5.45
C ILE A 277 20.83 2.79 6.41
N LYS A 278 20.49 2.91 7.71
CA LYS A 278 21.44 3.38 8.73
C LYS A 278 22.69 2.51 8.78
N GLY A 279 22.54 1.18 8.79
CA GLY A 279 23.66 0.25 8.80
C GLY A 279 24.57 0.38 7.58
N VAL A 280 23.99 0.47 6.37
CA VAL A 280 24.76 0.66 5.12
C VAL A 280 25.45 2.02 5.10
N LYS A 281 24.77 3.10 5.51
CA LYS A 281 25.37 4.44 5.63
C LYS A 281 26.57 4.45 6.57
N THR A 282 26.46 3.81 7.73
CA THR A 282 27.58 3.69 8.67
C THR A 282 28.75 2.92 8.07
N LYS A 283 28.50 1.78 7.40
CA LYS A 283 29.54 1.02 6.70
C LYS A 283 30.23 1.87 5.64
N LEU A 284 29.47 2.56 4.79
CA LEU A 284 30.00 3.49 3.79
C LEU A 284 30.85 4.61 4.42
N GLY A 285 30.37 5.20 5.51
CA GLY A 285 31.12 6.22 6.26
C GLY A 285 32.48 5.70 6.74
N ILE A 286 32.51 4.49 7.33
CA ILE A 286 33.75 3.84 7.75
C ILE A 286 34.68 3.55 6.54
N PHE A 287 34.12 3.04 5.44
CA PHE A 287 34.90 2.77 4.22
C PHE A 287 35.53 4.03 3.65
N ARG A 288 34.77 5.13 3.53
CA ARG A 288 35.27 6.43 3.06
C ARG A 288 36.33 7.01 4.00
N ALA A 289 36.10 6.94 5.32
CA ALA A 289 37.08 7.39 6.30
C ALA A 289 38.41 6.62 6.20
N LYS A 290 38.36 5.28 6.09
CA LYS A 290 39.55 4.45 5.86
C LYS A 290 40.27 4.81 4.55
N GLY A 291 39.53 5.05 3.47
CA GLY A 291 40.09 5.53 2.20
C GLY A 291 40.86 6.85 2.36
N ASN A 292 40.28 7.82 3.07
CA ASN A 292 40.91 9.12 3.32
C ASN A 292 42.20 9.02 4.14
N VAL A 293 42.21 8.19 5.19
CA VAL A 293 43.42 7.96 6.00
C VAL A 293 44.53 7.36 5.13
N ASN A 294 44.22 6.33 4.33
CA ASN A 294 45.22 5.69 3.46
C ASN A 294 45.74 6.65 2.38
N LEU A 295 44.88 7.51 1.83
CA LEU A 295 45.31 8.55 0.89
C LEU A 295 46.24 9.57 1.56
N GLY A 296 45.96 9.95 2.81
CA GLY A 296 46.82 10.82 3.62
C GLY A 296 48.20 10.21 3.87
N VAL A 297 48.24 8.93 4.26
CA VAL A 297 49.50 8.17 4.44
C VAL A 297 50.27 8.06 3.13
N ALA A 298 49.60 7.76 2.02
CA ALA A 298 50.27 7.68 0.71
C ALA A 298 50.90 9.02 0.29
N LYS A 299 50.22 10.14 0.55
CA LYS A 299 50.76 11.49 0.27
C LYS A 299 51.99 11.80 1.12
N SER A 300 51.94 11.55 2.43
CA SER A 300 53.08 11.83 3.32
C SER A 300 54.29 10.93 3.04
N LEU A 301 54.06 9.66 2.67
CA LEU A 301 55.13 8.77 2.21
C LEU A 301 55.78 9.27 0.92
N LYS A 302 54.98 9.73 -0.05
CA LYS A 302 55.48 10.30 -1.30
C LYS A 302 56.29 11.58 -1.08
N GLU A 303 55.80 12.49 -0.24
CA GLU A 303 56.53 13.70 0.15
C GLU A 303 57.89 13.35 0.77
N ARG A 304 57.92 12.33 1.64
CA ARG A 304 59.16 11.86 2.25
C ARG A 304 60.09 11.15 1.25
N GLU A 305 59.55 10.45 0.27
CA GLU A 305 60.31 9.88 -0.84
C GLU A 305 60.99 10.99 -1.66
N ASP A 306 60.25 12.03 -2.04
CA ASP A 306 60.77 13.17 -2.79
C ASP A 306 61.88 13.91 -2.00
N GLU A 307 61.69 14.13 -0.70
CA GLU A 307 62.72 14.72 0.18
C GLU A 307 64.01 13.88 0.24
N LEU A 308 63.87 12.55 0.34
CA LEU A 308 65.01 11.64 0.38
C LEU A 308 65.75 11.59 -0.96
N LEU A 309 65.02 11.60 -2.09
CA LEU A 309 65.59 11.66 -3.43
C LEU A 309 66.41 12.95 -3.63
N ASP A 310 65.92 14.09 -3.15
CA ASP A 310 66.66 15.35 -3.22
C ASP A 310 67.92 15.35 -2.35
N LYS A 311 67.87 14.76 -1.15
CA LYS A 311 69.06 14.55 -0.32
C LYS A 311 70.08 13.66 -1.02
N LEU A 312 69.63 12.58 -1.66
CA LEU A 312 70.48 11.64 -2.37
C LEU A 312 71.17 12.31 -3.57
N LYS A 313 70.44 13.05 -4.40
CA LYS A 313 71.03 13.84 -5.51
C LYS A 313 72.09 14.83 -5.04
N LYS A 314 71.87 15.50 -3.90
CA LYS A 314 72.85 16.41 -3.30
C LYS A 314 74.12 15.66 -2.86
N MET A 315 73.99 14.47 -2.28
CA MET A 315 75.12 13.63 -1.91
C MET A 315 75.87 13.09 -3.13
N GLU A 316 75.17 12.60 -4.15
CA GLU A 316 75.78 12.17 -5.41
C GLU A 316 76.61 13.27 -6.06
N LYS A 317 76.10 14.51 -6.06
CA LYS A 317 76.85 15.67 -6.54
C LYS A 317 78.12 15.91 -5.72
N LYS A 318 78.03 15.91 -4.38
CA LYS A 318 79.19 16.06 -3.50
C LYS A 318 80.25 14.99 -3.76
N VAL A 319 79.83 13.73 -3.92
CA VAL A 319 80.75 12.62 -4.24
C VAL A 319 81.43 12.84 -5.58
N LYS A 320 80.69 13.25 -6.63
CA LYS A 320 81.27 13.57 -7.93
C LYS A 320 82.29 14.71 -7.84
N ASP A 321 81.95 15.78 -7.13
CA ASP A 321 82.82 16.95 -6.94
C ASP A 321 84.12 16.55 -6.22
N LEU A 322 84.02 15.78 -5.13
CA LEU A 322 85.18 15.23 -4.40
C LEU A 322 86.02 14.29 -5.27
N ASN A 323 85.38 13.46 -6.10
CA ASN A 323 86.10 12.52 -6.96
C ASN A 323 86.90 13.27 -8.05
N ILE A 324 86.35 14.36 -8.58
CA ILE A 324 87.07 15.27 -9.49
C ILE A 324 88.28 15.89 -8.76
N GLU A 325 88.10 16.33 -7.51
CA GLU A 325 89.20 16.89 -6.70
C GLU A 325 90.33 15.87 -6.45
N VAL A 326 89.98 14.62 -6.15
CA VAL A 326 90.95 13.52 -6.02
C VAL A 326 91.71 13.27 -7.32
N GLU A 327 91.03 13.25 -8.47
CA GLU A 327 91.67 13.10 -9.78
C GLU A 327 92.60 14.28 -10.11
N GLN A 328 92.20 15.51 -9.78
CA GLN A 328 93.06 16.68 -9.94
C GLN A 328 94.32 16.60 -9.05
N LEU A 329 94.19 16.11 -7.82
CA LEU A 329 95.32 15.91 -6.90
C LEU A 329 96.23 14.76 -7.35
N ARG A 330 95.68 13.69 -7.94
CA ARG A 330 96.46 12.61 -8.59
C ARG A 330 97.27 13.14 -9.76
N HIS A 331 96.67 13.98 -10.60
CA HIS A 331 97.37 14.60 -11.72
C HIS A 331 98.45 15.61 -11.31
N LYS A 332 98.22 16.39 -10.24
CA LYS A 332 99.23 17.32 -9.69
C LYS A 332 100.43 16.63 -9.04
N ASN A 333 100.25 15.42 -8.50
CA ASN A 333 101.31 14.67 -7.80
C ASN A 333 101.96 13.56 -8.65
N MET A 334 101.60 13.43 -9.93
CA MET A 334 102.33 12.57 -10.85
C MET A 334 103.50 13.34 -11.49
N PRO A 335 104.76 12.89 -11.32
CA PRO A 335 105.88 13.48 -12.05
C PRO A 335 105.64 13.32 -13.56
N GLY A 336 105.87 14.37 -14.33
CA GLY A 336 105.48 14.51 -15.75
C GLY A 336 105.98 13.43 -16.73
N GLY A 337 106.79 12.47 -16.28
CA GLY A 337 107.19 11.29 -17.04
C GLY A 337 106.17 10.13 -17.02
N THR A 338 105.33 10.01 -15.98
CA THR A 338 104.45 8.84 -15.81
C THR A 338 103.07 9.01 -16.48
N VAL A 339 102.62 10.26 -16.66
CA VAL A 339 101.31 10.58 -17.27
C VAL A 339 101.24 10.18 -18.75
N ARG A 340 102.38 10.24 -19.49
CA ARG A 340 102.45 9.74 -20.88
C ARG A 340 102.45 8.21 -20.95
N SER A 341 103.01 7.52 -19.96
CA SER A 341 103.07 6.06 -19.92
C SER A 341 101.69 5.44 -19.68
N ILE A 342 100.90 6.02 -18.77
CA ILE A 342 99.58 5.47 -18.42
C ILE A 342 98.54 5.76 -19.51
N LYS A 343 98.51 6.95 -20.12
CA LYS A 343 97.62 7.20 -21.28
C LYS A 343 97.96 6.31 -22.48
N ASN A 344 99.23 5.98 -22.70
CA ASN A 344 99.62 4.99 -23.71
C ASN A 344 99.26 3.55 -23.31
N HIS A 345 99.18 3.24 -22.01
CA HIS A 345 98.76 1.91 -21.55
C HIS A 345 97.24 1.72 -21.60
N GLU A 346 96.44 2.74 -21.32
CA GLU A 346 94.98 2.73 -21.50
C GLU A 346 94.57 2.67 -22.98
N TYR A 347 95.27 3.39 -23.86
CA TYR A 347 95.06 3.28 -25.31
C TYR A 347 95.42 1.88 -25.83
N ARG A 348 96.41 1.21 -25.22
CA ARG A 348 96.74 -0.20 -25.51
C ARG A 348 95.70 -1.18 -24.95
N LEU A 349 95.13 -0.94 -23.77
CA LEU A 349 94.11 -1.82 -23.19
C LEU A 349 92.76 -1.72 -23.92
N GLN A 350 92.41 -0.56 -24.49
CA GLN A 350 91.25 -0.43 -25.36
C GLN A 350 91.43 -1.11 -26.73
N GLN A 351 92.66 -1.32 -27.21
CA GLN A 351 92.91 -2.11 -28.43
C GLN A 351 93.06 -3.63 -28.16
N VAL A 352 93.44 -4.05 -26.96
CA VAL A 352 93.55 -5.47 -26.59
C VAL A 352 92.19 -6.12 -26.32
N ASN A 353 91.12 -5.34 -26.11
CA ASN A 353 89.76 -5.85 -25.86
C ASN A 353 88.89 -6.08 -27.13
N THR A 354 89.52 -6.17 -28.31
CA THR A 354 88.82 -6.45 -29.59
C THR A 354 89.13 -7.83 -30.19
N ASN A 355 89.84 -8.71 -29.48
CA ASN A 355 90.32 -10.00 -30.03
C ASN A 355 89.92 -11.26 -29.26
N ASP A 356 88.78 -11.27 -28.55
CA ASP A 356 88.14 -12.53 -28.13
C ASP A 356 86.83 -12.75 -28.90
N LYS A 357 87.00 -13.26 -30.11
CA LYS A 357 86.00 -14.08 -30.81
C LYS A 357 86.00 -15.46 -30.18
N LEU A 358 84.87 -15.91 -29.63
CA LEU A 358 84.45 -17.32 -29.54
C LEU A 358 82.95 -17.37 -29.15
N PRO A 359 82.21 -18.45 -29.45
CA PRO A 359 81.73 -18.85 -30.76
C PRO A 359 80.20 -18.68 -30.92
N LYS A 360 79.75 -18.61 -32.19
CA LYS A 360 78.36 -18.90 -32.57
C LYS A 360 78.04 -20.35 -32.19
N ILE A 361 77.11 -20.54 -31.25
CA ILE A 361 76.30 -21.76 -31.17
C ILE A 361 74.85 -21.37 -31.42
N THR A 362 74.39 -21.77 -32.59
CA THR A 362 72.99 -21.87 -32.99
C THR A 362 72.31 -23.00 -32.23
N ARG A 363 71.13 -22.75 -31.67
CA ARG A 363 70.03 -23.73 -31.69
C ARG A 363 68.69 -23.03 -31.69
N ASN A 364 67.95 -23.32 -32.76
CA ASN A 364 66.60 -22.92 -33.03
C ASN A 364 65.59 -23.64 -32.11
N ASP A 365 64.38 -23.07 -32.13
CA ASP A 365 63.07 -23.71 -32.15
C ASP A 365 62.17 -23.66 -30.90
N ARG A 366 60.96 -23.14 -31.20
CA ARG A 366 59.66 -23.16 -30.48
C ARG A 366 59.48 -22.06 -29.44
N SER A 367 58.51 -21.15 -29.55
CA SER A 367 57.38 -21.05 -30.47
C SER A 367 56.82 -19.62 -30.42
N LYS A 368 56.70 -19.00 -31.59
CA LYS A 368 55.63 -18.04 -31.89
C LYS A 368 54.40 -18.88 -32.28
N ASP A 369 53.27 -18.56 -31.68
CA ASP A 369 51.88 -18.78 -32.09
C ASP A 369 51.09 -18.55 -30.78
N SER A 370 50.35 -17.47 -30.59
CA SER A 370 49.19 -17.12 -31.40
C SER A 370 48.82 -15.63 -31.25
N ASP A 371 48.98 -14.88 -32.34
CA ASP A 371 48.01 -13.86 -32.70
C ASP A 371 47.34 -14.35 -33.99
N ARG A 372 46.05 -14.69 -33.91
CA ARG A 372 45.19 -14.70 -35.08
C ARG A 372 44.04 -13.74 -34.83
N SER A 373 44.17 -12.61 -35.53
CA SER A 373 43.17 -11.61 -35.80
C SER A 373 41.88 -12.20 -36.39
N SER A 374 40.80 -11.44 -36.17
CA SER A 374 39.59 -11.30 -36.99
C SER A 374 38.48 -12.33 -36.82
N LYS A 375 37.44 -11.92 -36.08
CA LYS A 375 36.10 -11.72 -36.67
C LYS A 375 35.33 -10.64 -35.91
N SER A 376 35.19 -9.52 -36.59
CA SER A 376 34.11 -8.56 -36.43
C SER A 376 32.76 -9.21 -36.78
N LEU A 377 31.70 -8.53 -36.29
CA LEU A 377 30.26 -8.65 -36.55
C LEU A 377 29.47 -9.48 -35.51
N PRO A 378 28.21 -9.11 -35.22
CA PRO A 378 27.69 -7.76 -35.03
C PRO A 378 26.91 -7.64 -33.71
N ASN A 379 26.58 -6.40 -33.37
CA ASN A 379 25.45 -6.06 -32.53
C ASN A 379 24.18 -6.83 -32.98
N PRO A 380 23.33 -7.26 -32.05
CA PRO A 380 21.91 -6.95 -32.24
C PRO A 380 21.32 -6.33 -30.99
N SER A 381 20.88 -5.10 -31.17
CA SER A 381 19.63 -4.65 -30.60
C SER A 381 18.49 -5.57 -31.03
N ASN A 382 17.50 -5.68 -30.14
CA ASN A 382 16.10 -6.01 -30.42
C ASN A 382 15.76 -7.39 -30.98
N ARG A 383 15.17 -8.22 -30.11
CA ARG A 383 13.83 -8.81 -30.30
C ARG A 383 13.32 -9.27 -28.93
N SER A 384 12.40 -8.51 -28.34
CA SER A 384 10.95 -8.68 -28.46
C SER A 384 10.43 -9.84 -27.60
N ASP A 385 9.62 -9.47 -26.61
CA ASP A 385 8.30 -10.05 -26.37
C ASP A 385 8.18 -11.58 -26.40
N LYS A 386 8.23 -12.17 -25.20
CA LYS A 386 7.19 -13.11 -24.75
C LYS A 386 6.82 -12.69 -23.33
N LEU A 387 5.72 -11.96 -23.13
CA LEU A 387 4.38 -12.56 -22.98
C LEU A 387 4.44 -13.88 -22.19
N VAL A 388 4.43 -13.76 -20.87
CA VAL A 388 3.59 -14.64 -20.04
C VAL A 388 2.56 -13.73 -19.37
N SER A 389 1.50 -13.50 -20.14
CA SER A 389 0.20 -13.14 -19.64
C SER A 389 -0.32 -14.30 -18.77
N SER A 390 -0.24 -14.17 -17.46
CA SER A 390 -1.17 -14.85 -16.54
C SER A 390 -2.41 -13.97 -16.39
N LYS A 391 -3.22 -13.93 -17.46
CA LYS A 391 -4.62 -13.50 -17.42
C LYS A 391 -5.51 -14.73 -17.54
N SER A 392 -6.62 -14.67 -16.81
CA SER A 392 -7.68 -15.67 -16.64
C SER A 392 -7.29 -16.81 -15.69
N VAL A 393 -8.05 -17.09 -14.63
CA VAL A 393 -9.50 -17.23 -14.65
C VAL A 393 -10.15 -16.52 -13.46
N VAL A 394 -10.88 -15.44 -13.75
CA VAL A 394 -12.05 -15.06 -12.96
C VAL A 394 -13.15 -16.04 -13.34
N PRO A 395 -13.71 -16.84 -12.42
CA PRO A 395 -14.95 -17.54 -12.72
C PRO A 395 -16.09 -16.53 -12.69
N ALA A 396 -16.56 -16.16 -13.88
CA ALA A 396 -17.89 -15.60 -14.04
C ALA A 396 -18.92 -16.64 -13.57
N LYS A 397 -19.56 -16.37 -12.42
CA LYS A 397 -20.87 -16.92 -12.06
C LYS A 397 -21.82 -15.73 -12.02
N LEU A 398 -22.59 -15.58 -13.09
CA LEU A 398 -24.02 -15.90 -13.13
C LEU A 398 -24.86 -14.84 -12.40
N VAL A 399 -25.08 -13.73 -13.12
CA VAL A 399 -26.21 -12.84 -12.88
C VAL A 399 -27.46 -13.54 -13.42
N PRO A 400 -28.49 -13.82 -12.60
CA PRO A 400 -29.78 -14.26 -13.10
C PRO A 400 -30.55 -13.10 -13.75
N LYS A 401 -31.11 -13.36 -14.93
CA LYS A 401 -32.06 -12.49 -15.63
C LYS A 401 -33.24 -12.09 -14.73
N PRO A 402 -33.73 -10.86 -14.83
CA PRO A 402 -35.02 -10.49 -14.25
C PRO A 402 -36.13 -11.17 -15.05
N THR A 403 -36.88 -12.06 -14.40
CA THR A 403 -38.19 -12.49 -14.90
C THR A 403 -39.21 -11.42 -14.55
N SER A 404 -39.77 -10.79 -15.57
CA SER A 404 -41.00 -10.02 -15.50
C SER A 404 -42.16 -10.89 -15.01
N LYS A 405 -42.84 -10.48 -13.95
CA LYS A 405 -44.28 -10.61 -13.75
C LYS A 405 -44.76 -9.48 -12.87
#